data_AF-A0A239CJY1-F1
#
_entry.id   AF-A0A239CJY1-F1
#
_cell.length_a   1.000
_cell.length_b   1.000
_cell.length_c   1.000
_cell.angle_alpha   90.00
_cell.angle_beta   90.00
_cell.angle_gamma   90.00
#
_symmetry.space_group_name_H-M   'P 1'
#
loop_
_entity.id
_entity.type
_entity.pdbx_description
1 polymer ?
#
loop_
_entity_poly.entity_id
_entity_poly.type
_entity_poly.pdbx_seq_one_letter_code
_entity_poly.pdbx_strand_id
1 'polypeptide(L)'
;MTVRPEADAMIAFLNELLALDSSFVNDLVSHRPPCGCAIANHPSVQVAKHGDTYRTGILGVINGFLGTIDHGPMAGWGPIIAVFEGDTIARFRRTDG
;
A
#
# COMPACT_ATOMS: atom_id res chain seq x y z
N MET A 1 -9.53 12.31 -1.48
CA MET A 1 -8.98 12.72 -0.16
C MET A 1 -7.53 12.97 -0.41
N THR A 2 -7.04 14.19 -0.20
CA THR A 2 -5.67 14.54 -0.55
C THR A 2 -4.64 13.77 0.27
N VAL A 3 -3.52 13.46 -0.37
CA VAL A 3 -2.38 12.77 0.25
C VAL A 3 -1.88 13.54 1.47
N ARG A 4 -1.74 12.85 2.60
CA ARG A 4 -1.17 13.42 3.81
C ARG A 4 0.34 13.64 3.69
N PRO A 5 0.91 14.67 4.34
CA PRO A 5 2.33 14.98 4.24
C PRO A 5 3.25 13.90 4.82
N GLU A 6 2.76 13.04 5.72
CA GLU A 6 3.54 11.98 6.36
C GLU A 6 3.92 10.84 5.41
N ALA A 7 3.44 10.85 4.17
CA ALA A 7 3.74 9.81 3.19
C ALA A 7 5.25 9.62 2.95
N ASP A 8 6.05 10.70 2.91
CA ASP A 8 7.51 10.58 2.76
C ASP A 8 8.18 9.95 3.99
N ALA A 9 7.75 10.35 5.18
CA ALA A 9 8.25 9.77 6.43
C ALA A 9 7.90 8.29 6.53
N MET A 10 6.70 7.90 6.10
CA MET A 10 6.29 6.49 6.05
C MET A 10 7.12 5.69 5.03
N ILE A 11 7.41 6.26 3.85
CA ILE A 11 8.29 5.62 2.86
C ILE A 11 9.70 5.40 3.43
N ALA A 12 10.28 6.42 4.09
CA ALA A 12 11.58 6.31 4.71
C ALA A 12 11.58 5.19 5.77
N PHE A 13 10.60 5.19 6.66
CA PHE A 13 10.44 4.16 7.68
C PHE A 13 10.30 2.75 7.10
N LEU A 14 9.47 2.55 6.07
CA LEU A 14 9.31 1.23 5.43
C LEU A 14 10.61 0.75 4.75
N ASN A 15 11.38 1.66 4.16
CA ASN A 15 12.68 1.32 3.58
C ASN A 15 13.74 1.01 4.65
N GLU A 16 13.71 1.69 5.79
CA GLU A 16 14.55 1.34 6.95
C GLU A 16 14.22 -0.07 7.46
N LEU A 17 12.94 -0.41 7.61
CA LEU A 17 12.52 -1.78 7.98
C LEU A 17 12.97 -2.81 6.94
N LEU A 18 12.84 -2.50 5.65
CA LEU A 18 13.25 -3.39 4.56
C LEU A 18 14.76 -3.66 4.58
N ALA A 19 15.56 -2.65 4.91
CA ALA A 19 17.02 -2.77 5.05
C ALA A 19 17.42 -3.60 6.28
N LEU A 20 16.63 -3.56 7.35
CA LEU A 20 16.86 -4.34 8.57
C LEU A 20 16.47 -5.81 8.42
N ASP A 21 15.30 -6.08 7.84
CA ASP A 21 14.80 -7.44 7.61
C ASP A 21 13.87 -7.48 6.39
N SER A 22 14.48 -7.79 5.23
CA SER A 22 13.73 -7.86 3.98
C SER A 22 12.73 -9.00 3.96
N SER A 23 13.02 -10.13 4.61
CA SER A 23 12.13 -11.30 4.64
C SER A 23 10.84 -10.99 5.40
N PHE A 24 10.95 -10.38 6.58
CA PHE A 24 9.82 -9.93 7.38
C PHE A 24 8.93 -8.94 6.62
N VAL A 25 9.53 -7.94 5.97
CA VAL A 25 8.77 -6.92 5.23
C VAL A 25 8.06 -7.53 4.02
N ASN A 26 8.70 -8.47 3.33
CA ASN A 26 8.06 -9.21 2.23
C ASN A 26 6.85 -10.00 2.71
N ASP A 27 6.97 -10.74 3.82
CA ASP A 27 5.86 -11.50 4.40
C ASP A 27 4.72 -10.57 4.83
N LEU A 28 5.06 -9.47 5.51
CA LEU A 28 4.09 -8.49 6.01
C LEU A 28 3.28 -7.84 4.88
N VAL A 29 3.93 -7.47 3.78
CA VAL A 29 3.27 -6.80 2.63
C VAL A 29 2.54 -7.80 1.72
N SER A 30 3.06 -9.01 1.59
CA SER A 30 2.46 -10.07 0.77
C SER A 30 1.26 -10.71 1.46
N HIS A 31 1.18 -10.63 2.80
CA HIS A 31 0.02 -11.10 3.54
C HIS A 31 -1.20 -10.19 3.29
N ARG A 32 -2.14 -10.68 2.48
CA ARG A 32 -3.40 -9.99 2.14
C ARG A 32 -4.58 -10.87 2.54
N PRO A 33 -5.05 -10.84 3.80
CA PRO A 33 -6.17 -11.65 4.24
C PRO A 33 -7.48 -11.20 3.56
N PRO A 34 -8.48 -12.09 3.46
CA PRO A 34 -9.83 -11.70 3.09
C PRO A 34 -10.41 -10.66 4.06
N CYS A 35 -11.20 -9.74 3.54
CA CYS A 35 -11.91 -8.73 4.34
C CYS A 35 -13.40 -8.70 3.98
N GLY A 36 -14.23 -8.26 4.93
CA GLY A 36 -15.67 -8.12 4.72
C GLY A 36 -16.03 -6.87 3.92
N CYS A 37 -17.29 -6.79 3.49
CA CYS A 37 -17.81 -5.68 2.68
C CYS A 37 -17.60 -4.30 3.30
N ALA A 38 -17.61 -4.19 4.63
CA ALA A 38 -17.37 -2.92 5.32
C ALA A 38 -15.97 -2.34 5.04
N ILE A 39 -14.94 -3.19 5.04
CA ILE A 39 -13.57 -2.80 4.68
C ILE A 39 -13.44 -2.61 3.17
N ALA A 40 -14.06 -3.48 2.38
CA ALA A 40 -14.08 -3.38 0.92
C ALA A 40 -14.68 -2.05 0.42
N ASN A 41 -15.65 -1.51 1.16
CA ASN A 41 -16.34 -0.26 0.85
C ASN A 41 -15.77 0.95 1.62
N HIS A 42 -14.67 0.79 2.36
CA HIS A 42 -14.08 1.93 3.06
C HIS A 42 -13.59 2.97 2.05
N PRO A 43 -13.86 4.27 2.24
CA PRO A 43 -13.60 5.33 1.25
C PRO A 43 -12.12 5.60 0.94
N SER A 44 -11.20 4.85 1.53
CA SER A 44 -9.76 5.10 1.37
C SER A 44 -8.89 3.85 1.43
N VAL A 45 -9.29 2.79 2.14
CA VAL A 45 -8.52 1.55 2.19
C VAL A 45 -8.48 0.95 0.79
N GLN A 46 -7.28 0.64 0.31
CA GLN A 46 -7.14 -0.01 -0.98
C GLN A 46 -7.40 -1.50 -0.84
N VAL A 47 -8.40 -1.99 -1.57
CA VAL A 47 -8.85 -3.38 -1.52
C VAL A 47 -8.82 -3.96 -2.92
N ALA A 48 -8.24 -5.15 -3.06
CA ALA A 48 -8.24 -5.89 -4.31
C ALA A 48 -9.33 -6.97 -4.29
N LYS A 49 -10.03 -7.14 -5.41
CA LYS A 49 -10.97 -8.25 -5.61
C LYS A 49 -10.24 -9.42 -6.26
N HIS A 50 -10.29 -10.59 -5.63
CA HIS A 50 -9.73 -11.85 -6.14
C HIS A 50 -10.85 -12.90 -6.18
N GLY A 51 -11.38 -13.17 -7.38
CA GLY A 51 -12.60 -13.97 -7.54
C GLY A 51 -13.76 -13.32 -6.80
N ASP A 52 -14.40 -14.06 -5.89
CA ASP A 52 -15.51 -13.59 -5.05
C ASP A 52 -15.06 -13.01 -3.70
N THR A 53 -13.76 -12.92 -3.46
CA THR A 53 -13.22 -12.42 -2.18
C THR A 53 -12.58 -11.03 -2.33
N TYR A 54 -12.80 -10.18 -1.33
CA TYR A 54 -12.08 -8.92 -1.17
C TYR A 54 -10.89 -9.15 -0.26
N ARG A 55 -9.73 -8.60 -0.61
CA ARG A 55 -8.49 -8.77 0.16
C ARG A 55 -7.76 -7.45 0.26
N THR A 56 -7.16 -7.19 1.42
CA THR A 56 -6.26 -6.06 1.61
C THR A 56 -5.12 -6.47 2.51
N GLY A 57 -3.94 -5.91 2.28
CA GLY A 57 -2.76 -6.08 3.12
C GLY A 57 -2.40 -4.78 3.81
N ILE A 58 -1.30 -4.80 4.57
CA ILE A 58 -0.88 -3.63 5.35
C ILE A 58 -0.71 -2.37 4.49
N LEU A 59 -0.19 -2.52 3.26
CA LEU A 59 0.04 -1.37 2.37
C LEU A 59 -1.27 -0.70 1.94
N GLY A 60 -2.35 -1.48 1.75
CA GLY A 60 -3.65 -0.93 1.40
C GLY A 60 -4.30 -0.15 2.54
N VAL A 61 -4.05 -0.58 3.78
CA VAL A 61 -4.47 0.14 4.99
C VAL A 61 -3.65 1.42 5.19
N ILE A 62 -2.33 1.34 5.07
CA ILE A 62 -1.43 2.50 5.17
C ILE A 62 -1.77 3.55 4.11
N ASN A 63 -1.94 3.14 2.86
CA ASN A 63 -2.35 4.03 1.79
C ASN A 63 -3.72 4.65 2.08
N GLY A 64 -4.68 3.88 2.60
CA GLY A 64 -5.97 4.44 2.99
C GLY A 64 -5.91 5.45 4.13
N PHE A 65 -4.98 5.28 5.08
CA PHE A 65 -4.73 6.31 6.08
C PHE A 65 -4.14 7.56 5.44
N LEU A 66 -3.12 7.41 4.59
CA LEU A 66 -2.42 8.51 3.93
C LEU A 66 -3.23 9.21 2.83
N GLY A 67 -4.37 8.65 2.40
CA GLY A 67 -5.24 9.23 1.39
C GLY A 67 -4.92 8.79 -0.04
N THR A 68 -5.47 9.50 -1.00
CA THR A 68 -5.41 9.14 -2.42
C THR A 68 -4.86 10.30 -3.25
N ILE A 69 -4.20 9.99 -4.35
CA ILE A 69 -3.82 10.98 -5.36
C ILE A 69 -5.11 11.54 -5.98
N ASP A 70 -5.26 12.87 -6.00
CA ASP A 70 -6.50 13.50 -6.45
C ASP A 70 -6.58 13.61 -7.99
N HIS A 71 -5.44 13.71 -8.69
CA HIS A 71 -5.39 14.04 -10.11
C HIS A 71 -4.31 13.26 -10.89
N GLY A 72 -4.46 13.21 -12.21
CA GLY A 72 -3.51 12.57 -13.12
C GLY A 72 -3.77 11.08 -13.35
N PRO A 73 -2.86 10.38 -14.07
CA PRO A 73 -3.03 8.97 -14.43
C PRO A 73 -3.20 8.02 -13.23
N MET A 74 -2.69 8.42 -12.07
CA MET A 74 -2.74 7.66 -10.82
C MET A 74 -3.84 8.15 -9.86
N ALA A 75 -4.80 8.96 -10.34
CA ALA A 75 -5.91 9.43 -9.50
C ALA A 75 -6.65 8.25 -8.84
N GLY A 76 -6.92 8.35 -7.54
CA GLY A 76 -7.53 7.29 -6.73
C GLY A 76 -6.54 6.26 -6.17
N TRP A 77 -5.26 6.29 -6.57
CA TRP A 77 -4.23 5.44 -5.99
C TRP A 77 -3.71 6.01 -4.68
N GLY A 78 -3.20 5.14 -3.81
CA GLY A 78 -2.47 5.50 -2.61
C GLY A 78 -1.09 6.07 -2.93
N PRO A 79 -0.50 6.85 -2.02
CA PRO A 79 0.75 7.57 -2.30
C PRO A 79 2.01 6.70 -2.23
N ILE A 80 1.92 5.44 -1.78
CA ILE A 80 3.07 4.53 -1.64
C ILE A 80 2.87 3.30 -2.52
N ILE A 81 3.92 2.94 -3.25
CA ILE A 81 4.05 1.67 -3.99
C ILE A 81 5.27 0.88 -3.52
N ALA A 82 5.15 -0.43 -3.54
CA ALA A 82 6.27 -1.36 -3.42
C ALA A 82 6.80 -1.68 -4.83
N VAL A 83 8.10 -1.54 -5.03
CA VAL A 83 8.81 -1.95 -6.25
C VAL A 83 9.35 -3.34 -6.03
N PHE A 84 9.07 -4.25 -6.96
CA PHE A 84 9.51 -5.63 -6.89
C PHE A 84 10.67 -5.89 -7.85
N GLU A 85 11.64 -6.68 -7.39
CA GLU A 85 12.67 -7.32 -8.21
C GLU A 85 12.47 -8.83 -8.07
N GLY A 86 11.95 -9.46 -9.14
CA GLY A 86 11.41 -10.81 -9.05
C GLY A 86 10.21 -10.86 -8.10
N ASP A 87 10.24 -11.79 -7.15
CA ASP A 87 9.18 -11.99 -6.16
C ASP A 87 9.40 -11.20 -4.85
N THR A 88 10.46 -10.39 -4.79
CA THR A 88 10.85 -9.66 -3.57
C THR A 88 10.72 -8.16 -3.73
N ILE A 89 10.31 -7.48 -2.66
CA ILE A 89 10.28 -6.02 -2.58
C ILE A 89 11.71 -5.50 -2.52
N ALA A 90 12.09 -4.68 -3.50
CA ALA A 90 13.37 -4.00 -3.57
C ALA A 90 13.36 -2.64 -2.84
N ARG A 91 12.24 -1.90 -2.90
CA ARG A 91 12.07 -0.61 -2.21
C ARG A 91 10.61 -0.14 -2.17
N PHE A 92 10.32 0.79 -1.28
CA PHE A 92 9.11 1.61 -1.31
C PHE A 92 9.41 2.98 -1.89
N ARG A 93 8.45 3.54 -2.63
CA ARG A 93 8.57 4.89 -3.19
C ARG A 93 7.21 5.55 -3.33
N ARG A 94 7.23 6.86 -3.63
CA ARG A 94 6.04 7.60 -4.03
C ARG A 94 5.42 6.96 -5.27
N THR A 95 4.10 6.90 -5.27
CA THR A 95 3.33 6.65 -6.49
C THR A 95 3.47 7.89 -7.38
N ASP A 96 4.32 7.79 -8.38
CA ASP A 96 4.45 8.74 -9.48
C ASP A 96 3.86 8.14 -10.77
N GLY A 97 3.40 9.02 -11.66
CA GLY A 97 2.89 8.67 -12.97
C GLY A 97 4.00 8.67 -14.02
#